data_AF-A0A9E5MLN5-F1
#
_entry.id   AF-A0A9E5MLN5-F1
#
_cell.length_a   1.000
_cell.length_b   1.000
_cell.length_c   1.000
_cell.angle_alpha   90.00
_cell.angle_beta   90.00
_cell.angle_gamma   90.00
#
_symmetry.space_group_name_H-M   'P 1'
#
loop_
_entity.id
_entity.type
_entity.pdbx_description
1 polymer ?
#
loop_
_entity_poly.entity_id
_entity_poly.type
_entity_poly.pdbx_seq_one_letter_code
_entity_poly.pdbx_strand_id
1 'polypeptide(L)'
;MVEVEAVIEDHEKLQMEAVTRVYRERHSILTLMRQLNRLVNAIQRHRGVSLAHLAGDGLFMEDVNQVQAQVNKRLLVLRNTCDQFDHLVSPREQENIQHGWNTVCHNWEGDALLENFEYHSFLIEQLLQMSVRLANRLEEPLMSASGLSATVEPANPVHSELILPLVCRNVPELIEQLARIRGLATHAAVVGDCDAEHDKKLQYWLQCAERQNRELIHQIDGIRHEIKNSWKTLTELKNYELKLAFFLNTISKDIIHGDCAKADARQLFVLGSEIIEAYVDAVDGGISLLQTGLEKELEGWLVQL
;
A
#
# COMPACT_ATOMS: atom_id res chain seq x y z
N MET A 1 -23.48 -48.17 -16.48
CA MET A 1 -23.31 -46.96 -17.32
C MET A 1 -23.91 -45.75 -16.63
N VAL A 2 -25.21 -45.75 -16.30
CA VAL A 2 -25.88 -44.61 -15.61
C VAL A 2 -25.24 -44.23 -14.26
N GLU A 3 -24.80 -45.19 -13.45
CA GLU A 3 -24.10 -44.90 -12.17
C GLU A 3 -22.69 -44.31 -12.34
N VAL A 4 -22.02 -44.58 -13.47
CA VAL A 4 -20.66 -44.08 -13.71
C VAL A 4 -20.70 -42.64 -14.22
N GLU A 5 -21.67 -42.32 -15.08
CA GLU A 5 -21.92 -40.94 -15.54
C GLU A 5 -22.34 -40.03 -14.37
N ALA A 6 -23.22 -40.49 -13.48
CA ALA A 6 -23.65 -39.71 -12.31
C ALA A 6 -22.50 -39.42 -11.32
N VAL A 7 -21.56 -40.35 -11.15
CA VAL A 7 -20.39 -40.17 -10.27
C VAL A 7 -19.35 -39.23 -10.88
N ILE A 8 -19.19 -39.24 -12.21
CA ILE A 8 -18.30 -38.30 -12.92
C ILE A 8 -18.86 -36.88 -12.85
N GLU A 9 -20.17 -36.70 -13.07
CA GLU A 9 -20.86 -35.41 -13.02
C GLU A 9 -20.81 -34.76 -11.62
N ASP A 10 -20.93 -35.58 -10.56
CA ASP A 10 -20.83 -35.10 -9.17
C ASP A 10 -19.37 -34.72 -8.79
N HIS A 11 -18.38 -35.43 -9.35
CA HIS A 11 -16.97 -35.11 -9.12
C HIS A 11 -16.54 -33.81 -9.80
N GLU A 12 -16.88 -33.61 -11.07
CA GLU A 12 -16.58 -32.38 -11.82
C GLU A 12 -17.24 -31.15 -11.18
N LYS A 13 -18.47 -31.30 -10.70
CA LYS A 13 -19.18 -30.25 -9.97
C LYS A 13 -18.46 -29.84 -8.69
N LEU A 14 -18.00 -30.80 -7.88
CA LEU A 14 -17.25 -30.52 -6.65
C LEU A 14 -15.92 -29.80 -6.93
N GLN A 15 -15.22 -30.17 -8.00
CA GLN A 15 -14.00 -29.48 -8.43
C GLN A 15 -14.28 -28.05 -8.87
N MET A 16 -15.32 -27.85 -9.69
CA MET A 16 -15.76 -26.52 -10.15
C MET A 16 -16.13 -25.60 -8.99
N GLU A 17 -16.87 -26.12 -8.00
CA GLU A 17 -17.21 -25.37 -6.79
C GLU A 17 -15.97 -24.98 -5.98
N ALA A 18 -14.99 -25.88 -5.83
CA ALA A 18 -13.76 -25.60 -5.11
C ALA A 18 -12.93 -24.51 -5.80
N VAL A 19 -12.67 -24.64 -7.11
CA VAL A 19 -11.89 -23.66 -7.89
C VAL A 19 -12.58 -22.30 -7.90
N THR A 20 -13.89 -22.27 -8.16
CA THR A 20 -14.66 -21.02 -8.22
C THR A 20 -14.65 -20.29 -6.86
N ARG A 21 -14.72 -21.03 -5.76
CA ARG A 21 -14.64 -20.45 -4.41
C ARG A 21 -13.28 -19.79 -4.17
N VAL A 22 -12.18 -20.49 -4.44
CA VAL A 22 -10.83 -19.95 -4.25
C VAL A 22 -10.57 -18.76 -5.18
N TYR A 23 -11.03 -18.83 -6.44
CA TYR A 23 -10.92 -17.72 -7.38
C TYR A 23 -11.63 -16.46 -6.86
N ARG A 24 -12.90 -16.58 -6.43
CA ARG A 24 -13.67 -15.45 -5.87
C ARG A 24 -13.02 -14.86 -4.64
N GLU A 25 -12.52 -15.71 -3.75
CA GLU A 25 -11.78 -15.30 -2.57
C GLU A 25 -10.56 -14.47 -2.95
N ARG A 26 -9.71 -14.96 -3.84
CA ARG A 26 -8.47 -14.29 -4.26
C ARG A 26 -8.72 -12.98 -4.98
N HIS A 27 -9.73 -12.93 -5.84
CA HIS A 27 -10.16 -11.71 -6.49
C HIS A 27 -10.61 -10.65 -5.45
N SER A 28 -11.33 -11.10 -4.42
CA SER A 28 -11.77 -10.25 -3.30
C SER A 28 -10.58 -9.74 -2.48
N ILE A 29 -9.59 -10.59 -2.21
CA ILE A 29 -8.33 -10.21 -1.54
C ILE A 29 -7.60 -9.11 -2.32
N LEU A 30 -7.40 -9.28 -3.62
CA LEU A 30 -6.73 -8.29 -4.47
C LEU A 30 -7.48 -6.96 -4.49
N THR A 31 -8.81 -7.02 -4.48
CA THR A 31 -9.67 -5.83 -4.38
C THR A 31 -9.47 -5.12 -3.03
N LEU A 32 -9.44 -5.86 -1.92
CA LEU A 32 -9.18 -5.31 -0.59
C LEU A 32 -7.79 -4.70 -0.46
N MET A 33 -6.76 -5.37 -0.97
CA MET A 33 -5.39 -4.84 -0.98
C MET A 33 -5.30 -3.48 -1.67
N ARG A 34 -6.02 -3.29 -2.78
CA ARG A 34 -6.08 -1.99 -3.47
C ARG A 34 -6.76 -0.91 -2.62
N GLN A 35 -7.87 -1.26 -1.95
CA GLN A 35 -8.54 -0.33 -1.03
C GLN A 35 -7.65 0.05 0.15
N LEU A 36 -6.93 -0.92 0.73
CA LEU A 36 -5.98 -0.70 1.82
C LEU A 36 -4.83 0.20 1.39
N ASN A 37 -4.21 -0.06 0.23
CA ASN A 37 -3.13 0.78 -0.32
C ASN A 37 -3.57 2.26 -0.40
N ARG A 38 -4.76 2.50 -0.94
CA ARG A 38 -5.29 3.87 -1.07
C ARG A 38 -5.76 4.49 0.24
N LEU A 39 -6.24 3.69 1.18
CA LEU A 39 -6.59 4.15 2.53
C LEU A 39 -5.35 4.56 3.31
N VAL A 40 -4.30 3.73 3.29
CA VAL A 40 -2.99 4.02 3.91
C VAL A 40 -2.43 5.33 3.38
N ASN A 41 -2.41 5.54 2.06
CA ASN A 41 -1.95 6.80 1.48
C ASN A 41 -2.76 8.01 1.97
N ALA A 42 -4.09 7.88 2.04
CA ALA A 42 -4.93 8.97 2.54
C ALA A 42 -4.64 9.31 4.02
N ILE A 43 -4.44 8.31 4.87
CA ILE A 43 -4.08 8.51 6.29
C ILE A 43 -2.66 9.10 6.41
N GLN A 44 -1.71 8.64 5.60
CA GLN A 44 -0.36 9.21 5.52
C GLN A 44 -0.38 10.68 5.10
N ARG A 45 -1.24 11.04 4.14
CA ARG A 45 -1.45 12.43 3.72
C ARG A 45 -2.07 13.24 4.84
N HIS A 46 -3.07 12.70 5.54
CA HIS A 46 -3.69 13.33 6.70
C HIS A 46 -2.63 13.66 7.77
N ARG A 47 -1.79 12.68 8.13
CA ARG A 47 -0.65 12.86 9.05
C ARG A 47 0.23 14.03 8.63
N GLY A 48 0.55 14.15 7.34
CA GLY A 48 1.42 15.23 6.87
C GLY A 48 0.77 16.61 6.97
N VAL A 49 -0.52 16.74 6.61
CA VAL A 49 -1.22 18.03 6.67
C VAL A 49 -1.61 18.43 8.10
N SER A 50 -1.93 17.47 8.97
CA SER A 50 -2.21 17.73 10.38
C SER A 50 -0.96 18.23 11.11
N LEU A 51 0.21 17.64 10.85
CA LEU A 51 1.48 18.10 11.41
C LEU A 51 1.83 19.52 10.96
N ALA A 52 1.64 19.84 9.68
CA ALA A 52 1.87 21.19 9.16
C ALA A 52 0.92 22.22 9.80
N HIS A 53 -0.33 21.83 10.04
CA HIS A 53 -1.28 22.67 10.76
C HIS A 53 -0.89 22.88 12.23
N LEU A 54 -0.54 21.80 12.94
CA LEU A 54 -0.10 21.84 14.34
C LEU A 54 1.21 22.65 14.51
N ALA A 55 2.04 22.73 13.47
CA ALA A 55 3.22 23.58 13.42
C ALA A 55 2.90 25.09 13.36
N GLY A 56 1.64 25.47 13.09
CA GLY A 56 1.18 26.85 13.03
C GLY A 56 0.78 27.35 11.64
N ASP A 57 0.84 26.51 10.59
CA ASP A 57 0.38 26.92 9.26
C ASP A 57 -1.10 26.61 9.06
N GLY A 58 -1.93 27.63 9.31
CA GLY A 58 -3.37 27.57 9.12
C GLY A 58 -3.82 27.27 7.68
N LEU A 59 -2.95 27.45 6.66
CA LEU A 59 -3.29 27.18 5.27
C LEU A 59 -3.53 25.70 4.98
N PHE A 60 -3.00 24.81 5.82
CA PHE A 60 -3.21 23.36 5.69
C PHE A 60 -4.58 22.87 6.19
N MET A 61 -5.38 23.71 6.86
CA MET A 61 -6.64 23.27 7.46
C MET A 61 -7.68 22.82 6.40
N GLU A 62 -7.68 23.45 5.23
CA GLU A 62 -8.54 23.00 4.13
C GLU A 62 -8.15 21.59 3.65
N ASP A 63 -6.85 21.33 3.50
CA ASP A 63 -6.36 20.00 3.13
C ASP A 63 -6.66 18.96 4.20
N VAL A 64 -6.54 19.31 5.49
CA VAL A 64 -6.92 18.39 6.59
C VAL A 64 -8.38 17.97 6.44
N ASN A 65 -9.29 18.93 6.31
CA ASN A 65 -10.72 18.66 6.15
C ASN A 65 -11.01 17.81 4.91
N GLN A 66 -10.36 18.13 3.78
CA GLN A 66 -10.52 17.38 2.54
C GLN A 66 -10.05 15.93 2.68
N VAL A 67 -8.87 15.73 3.25
CA VAL A 67 -8.28 14.39 3.41
C VAL A 67 -9.04 13.58 4.45
N GLN A 68 -9.47 14.19 5.56
CA GLN A 68 -10.31 13.51 6.56
C GLN A 68 -11.62 13.03 5.95
N ALA A 69 -12.28 13.86 5.14
CA ALA A 69 -13.48 13.47 4.40
C ALA A 69 -13.19 12.33 3.40
N GLN A 70 -12.03 12.34 2.75
CA GLN A 70 -11.59 11.26 1.87
C GLN A 70 -11.39 9.94 2.63
N VAL A 71 -10.70 9.96 3.77
CA VAL A 71 -10.48 8.77 4.60
C VAL A 71 -11.81 8.20 5.08
N ASN A 72 -12.74 9.04 5.56
CA ASN A 72 -14.08 8.61 5.98
C ASN A 72 -14.84 7.89 4.84
N LYS A 73 -14.79 8.42 3.62
CA LYS A 73 -15.39 7.78 2.44
C LYS A 73 -14.73 6.43 2.13
N ARG A 74 -13.40 6.35 2.23
CA ARG A 74 -12.66 5.10 1.97
C ARG A 74 -12.96 4.03 3.02
N LEU A 75 -13.09 4.40 4.29
CA LEU A 75 -13.49 3.48 5.36
C LEU A 75 -14.90 2.94 5.14
N LEU A 76 -15.84 3.81 4.71
CA LEU A 76 -17.19 3.37 4.37
C LEU A 76 -17.19 2.38 3.21
N VAL A 77 -16.41 2.65 2.15
CA VAL A 77 -16.24 1.71 1.02
C VAL A 77 -15.64 0.40 1.52
N LEU A 78 -14.55 0.45 2.29
CA LEU A 78 -13.87 -0.74 2.83
C LEU A 78 -14.85 -1.61 3.63
N ARG A 79 -15.62 -1.03 4.55
CA ARG A 79 -16.62 -1.76 5.35
C ARG A 79 -17.65 -2.46 4.46
N ASN A 80 -18.26 -1.72 3.54
CA ASN A 80 -19.25 -2.29 2.62
C ASN A 80 -18.66 -3.39 1.72
N THR A 81 -17.39 -3.27 1.35
CA THR A 81 -16.67 -4.29 0.58
C THR A 81 -16.37 -5.53 1.41
N CYS A 82 -15.97 -5.39 2.67
CA CYS A 82 -15.73 -6.52 3.58
C CYS A 82 -17.00 -7.33 3.84
N ASP A 83 -18.17 -6.69 3.93
CA ASP A 83 -19.46 -7.35 4.10
C ASP A 83 -19.84 -8.23 2.89
N GLN A 84 -19.32 -7.92 1.70
CA GLN A 84 -19.58 -8.67 0.46
C GLN A 84 -18.61 -9.83 0.23
N PHE A 85 -17.48 -9.84 0.94
CA PHE A 85 -16.37 -10.76 0.69
C PHE A 85 -16.23 -11.80 1.81
N ASP A 86 -17.32 -12.43 2.22
CA ASP A 86 -17.33 -13.55 3.18
C ASP A 86 -16.49 -13.30 4.46
N HIS A 87 -16.45 -12.05 4.93
CA HIS A 87 -15.67 -11.62 6.11
C HIS A 87 -14.16 -11.92 6.04
N LEU A 88 -13.54 -11.75 4.87
CA LEU A 88 -12.07 -11.78 4.72
C LEU A 88 -11.33 -10.88 5.73
N VAL A 89 -11.97 -9.80 6.14
CA VAL A 89 -11.60 -8.99 7.30
C VAL A 89 -12.67 -9.19 8.36
N SER A 90 -12.28 -9.70 9.52
CA SER A 90 -13.23 -10.01 10.59
C SER A 90 -13.91 -8.73 11.11
N PRO A 91 -15.15 -8.81 11.62
CA PRO A 91 -15.85 -7.64 12.18
C PRO A 91 -15.02 -6.90 13.23
N ARG A 92 -14.29 -7.65 14.08
CA ARG A 92 -13.38 -7.09 15.09
C ARG A 92 -12.26 -6.26 14.47
N GLU A 93 -11.67 -6.72 13.38
CA GLU A 93 -10.62 -5.97 12.69
C GLU A 93 -11.17 -4.70 12.03
N GLN A 94 -12.38 -4.77 11.47
CA GLN A 94 -13.06 -3.60 10.91
C GLN A 94 -13.36 -2.56 11.99
N GLU A 95 -13.86 -3.00 13.16
CA GLU A 95 -14.07 -2.14 14.33
C GLU A 95 -12.75 -1.53 14.81
N ASN A 96 -11.68 -2.31 14.90
CA ASN A 96 -10.36 -1.82 15.30
C ASN A 96 -9.83 -0.72 14.37
N ILE A 97 -9.99 -0.89 13.05
CA ILE A 97 -9.61 0.14 12.06
C ILE A 97 -10.43 1.41 12.29
N GLN A 98 -11.76 1.27 12.44
CA GLN A 98 -12.63 2.42 12.66
C GLN A 98 -12.31 3.13 13.97
N HIS A 99 -12.04 2.38 15.04
CA HIS A 99 -11.62 2.94 16.33
C HIS A 99 -10.27 3.64 16.22
N GLY A 100 -9.28 3.04 15.56
CA GLY A 100 -7.98 3.68 15.34
C GLY A 100 -8.12 5.00 14.60
N TRP A 101 -8.94 5.04 13.55
CA TRP A 101 -9.21 6.28 12.84
C TRP A 101 -9.97 7.31 13.67
N ASN A 102 -10.97 6.87 14.45
CA ASN A 102 -11.68 7.76 15.37
C ASN A 102 -10.73 8.39 16.39
N THR A 103 -9.78 7.61 16.94
CA THR A 103 -8.72 8.12 17.83
C THR A 103 -7.88 9.17 17.12
N VAL A 104 -7.43 8.90 15.90
CA VAL A 104 -6.65 9.84 15.08
C VAL A 104 -7.40 11.16 14.82
N CYS A 105 -8.72 11.11 14.66
CA CYS A 105 -9.52 12.32 14.40
C CYS A 105 -10.02 13.02 15.66
N HIS A 106 -9.97 12.38 16.82
CA HIS A 106 -10.62 12.90 18.02
C HIS A 106 -9.73 13.93 18.70
N ASN A 107 -10.12 15.20 18.64
CA ASN A 107 -9.39 16.33 19.25
C ASN A 107 -7.93 16.44 18.80
N TRP A 108 -7.63 16.02 17.57
CA TRP A 108 -6.28 16.00 17.04
C TRP A 108 -5.61 17.40 17.01
N GLU A 109 -6.41 18.47 16.93
CA GLU A 109 -5.96 19.86 17.00
C GLU A 109 -5.33 20.21 18.37
N GLY A 110 -5.68 19.47 19.41
CA GLY A 110 -5.16 19.63 20.77
C GLY A 110 -4.07 18.62 21.14
N ASP A 111 -3.74 17.68 20.25
CA ASP A 111 -2.70 16.67 20.50
C ASP A 111 -1.32 17.32 20.56
N ALA A 112 -0.42 16.72 21.36
CA ALA A 112 0.99 16.98 21.15
C ALA A 112 1.41 16.43 19.78
N LEU A 113 2.33 17.11 19.10
CA LEU A 113 2.78 16.73 17.76
C LEU A 113 3.21 15.25 17.67
N LEU A 114 3.99 14.79 18.64
CA LEU A 114 4.47 13.42 18.67
C LEU A 114 3.31 12.42 18.85
N GLU A 115 2.32 12.74 19.68
CA GLU A 115 1.14 11.89 19.86
C GLU A 115 0.34 11.76 18.56
N ASN A 116 0.09 12.90 17.89
CA ASN A 116 -0.56 12.92 16.59
C ASN A 116 0.19 12.03 15.58
N PHE A 117 1.52 12.17 15.50
CA PHE A 117 2.36 11.37 14.63
C PHE A 117 2.27 9.87 14.94
N GLU A 118 2.33 9.47 16.20
CA GLU A 118 2.34 8.07 16.64
C GLU A 118 0.97 7.40 16.44
N TYR A 119 -0.15 8.09 16.72
CA TYR A 119 -1.49 7.53 16.48
C TYR A 119 -1.71 7.19 15.00
N HIS A 120 -1.31 8.08 14.09
CA HIS A 120 -1.36 7.79 12.65
C HIS A 120 -0.43 6.63 12.28
N SER A 121 0.80 6.64 12.78
CA SER A 121 1.81 5.63 12.44
C SER A 121 1.36 4.24 12.86
N PHE A 122 0.76 4.11 14.05
CA PHE A 122 0.21 2.85 14.56
C PHE A 122 -0.96 2.33 13.71
N LEU A 123 -1.87 3.21 13.26
CA LEU A 123 -2.96 2.83 12.39
C LEU A 123 -2.45 2.37 11.01
N ILE A 124 -1.49 3.11 10.44
CA ILE A 124 -0.87 2.76 9.16
C ILE A 124 -0.20 1.40 9.24
N GLU A 125 0.57 1.14 10.30
CA GLU A 125 1.24 -0.15 10.50
C GLU A 125 0.25 -1.31 10.54
N GLN A 126 -0.85 -1.19 11.28
CA GLN A 126 -1.90 -2.22 11.32
C GLN A 126 -2.50 -2.51 9.94
N LEU A 127 -2.75 -1.47 9.13
CA LEU A 127 -3.29 -1.62 7.79
C LEU A 127 -2.28 -2.28 6.83
N LEU A 128 -1.00 -1.95 6.94
CA LEU A 128 0.07 -2.59 6.17
C LEU A 128 0.22 -4.07 6.55
N GLN A 129 0.21 -4.40 7.85
CA GLN A 129 0.25 -5.78 8.32
C GLN A 129 -0.97 -6.59 7.87
N MET A 130 -2.16 -5.96 7.81
CA MET A 130 -3.35 -6.58 7.23
C MET A 130 -3.17 -6.89 5.74
N SER A 131 -2.60 -5.95 4.97
CA SER A 131 -2.30 -6.17 3.54
C SER A 131 -1.36 -7.36 3.33
N VAL A 132 -0.31 -7.51 4.16
CA VAL A 132 0.60 -8.66 4.11
C VAL A 132 -0.12 -9.97 4.43
N ARG A 133 -0.93 -10.02 5.49
CA ARG A 133 -1.68 -11.25 5.84
C ARG A 133 -2.65 -11.68 4.73
N LEU A 134 -3.29 -10.71 4.08
CA LEU A 134 -4.14 -10.93 2.91
C LEU A 134 -3.32 -11.46 1.73
N ALA A 135 -2.17 -10.87 1.45
CA ALA A 135 -1.26 -11.29 0.39
C ALA A 135 -0.77 -12.73 0.56
N ASN A 136 -0.47 -13.19 1.78
CA ASN A 136 0.00 -14.56 2.03
C ASN A 136 -0.97 -15.65 1.52
N ARG A 137 -2.27 -15.35 1.40
CA ARG A 137 -3.28 -16.28 0.83
C ARG A 137 -3.23 -16.39 -0.70
N LEU A 138 -2.40 -15.57 -1.34
CA LEU A 138 -2.17 -15.53 -2.79
C LEU A 138 -0.87 -16.23 -3.21
N GLU A 139 -0.06 -16.71 -2.27
CA GLU A 139 1.25 -17.30 -2.56
C GLU A 139 1.16 -18.57 -3.40
N GLU A 140 0.23 -19.47 -3.06
CA GLU A 140 0.05 -20.73 -3.78
C GLU A 140 -0.66 -20.51 -5.13
N PRO A 141 -0.45 -21.35 -6.16
CA PRO A 141 -1.28 -21.35 -7.37
C PRO A 141 -2.75 -21.68 -7.10
N LEU A 142 -3.68 -21.23 -7.97
CA LEU A 142 -5.13 -21.41 -7.81
C LEU A 142 -5.53 -22.88 -7.62
N MET A 143 -4.95 -23.78 -8.43
CA MET A 143 -5.27 -25.21 -8.39
C MET A 143 -4.82 -25.87 -7.08
N SER A 144 -3.59 -25.57 -6.64
CA SER A 144 -3.05 -26.08 -5.39
C SER A 144 -3.88 -25.64 -4.19
N ALA A 145 -4.24 -24.35 -4.14
CA ALA A 145 -5.09 -23.80 -3.09
C ALA A 145 -6.52 -24.35 -3.11
N SER A 146 -6.97 -24.89 -4.25
CA SER A 146 -8.27 -25.57 -4.37
C SER A 146 -8.23 -27.03 -3.92
N GLY A 147 -7.07 -27.54 -3.48
CA GLY A 147 -6.89 -28.94 -3.07
C GLY A 147 -6.85 -29.91 -4.26
N LEU A 148 -6.64 -29.40 -5.46
CA LEU A 148 -6.56 -30.20 -6.68
C LEU A 148 -5.08 -30.42 -7.03
N SER A 149 -4.73 -31.64 -7.42
CA SER A 149 -3.38 -31.94 -7.88
C SER A 149 -3.12 -31.12 -9.14
N ALA A 150 -2.12 -30.25 -9.11
CA ALA A 150 -1.70 -29.48 -10.28
C ALA A 150 -1.20 -30.47 -11.35
N THR A 151 -2.06 -30.82 -12.31
CA THR A 151 -1.67 -31.51 -13.55
C THR A 151 -1.02 -30.54 -14.54
N VAL A 152 -1.09 -29.24 -14.24
CA VAL A 152 -0.63 -28.12 -15.06
C VAL A 152 0.50 -27.44 -14.31
N GLU A 153 1.65 -27.30 -14.96
CA GLU A 153 2.65 -26.33 -14.50
C GLU A 153 1.96 -24.97 -14.43
N PRO A 154 2.04 -24.24 -13.31
CA PRO A 154 1.35 -22.96 -13.19
C PRO A 154 1.72 -22.08 -14.38
N ALA A 155 0.76 -21.38 -14.97
CA ALA A 155 1.02 -20.64 -16.20
C ALA A 155 2.15 -19.59 -16.04
N ASN A 156 2.46 -19.20 -14.79
CA ASN A 156 3.69 -18.48 -14.43
C ASN A 156 3.89 -18.31 -12.90
N PRO A 157 4.32 -19.33 -12.14
CA PRO A 157 4.44 -19.23 -10.67
C PRO A 157 5.49 -18.20 -10.24
N VAL A 158 6.55 -18.05 -11.06
CA VAL A 158 7.64 -17.09 -10.88
C VAL A 158 7.14 -15.65 -10.81
N HIS A 159 6.03 -15.31 -11.45
CA HIS A 159 5.49 -13.96 -11.41
C HIS A 159 4.87 -13.62 -10.07
N SER A 160 4.11 -14.53 -9.45
CA SER A 160 3.49 -14.25 -8.14
C SER A 160 4.57 -14.13 -7.05
N GLU A 161 5.56 -15.03 -7.05
CA GLU A 161 6.66 -15.03 -6.06
C GLU A 161 7.48 -13.74 -6.08
N LEU A 162 7.66 -13.13 -7.24
CA LEU A 162 8.45 -11.91 -7.41
C LEU A 162 7.62 -10.63 -7.24
N ILE A 163 6.38 -10.62 -7.73
CA ILE A 163 5.51 -9.44 -7.74
C ILE A 163 4.87 -9.23 -6.37
N LEU A 164 4.41 -10.30 -5.73
CA LEU A 164 3.64 -10.21 -4.49
C LEU A 164 4.42 -9.50 -3.37
N PRO A 165 5.71 -9.81 -3.08
CA PRO A 165 6.48 -9.09 -2.07
C PRO A 165 6.67 -7.60 -2.41
N LEU A 166 6.84 -7.26 -3.69
CA LEU A 166 6.94 -5.86 -4.12
C LEU A 166 5.66 -5.09 -3.81
N VAL A 167 4.50 -5.70 -4.11
CA VAL A 167 3.18 -5.09 -3.97
C VAL A 167 2.75 -4.98 -2.50
N CYS A 168 2.92 -6.03 -1.70
CA CYS A 168 2.37 -6.07 -0.34
C CYS A 168 3.32 -5.52 0.72
N ARG A 169 4.64 -5.45 0.43
CA ARG A 169 5.66 -5.12 1.42
C ARG A 169 6.68 -4.09 0.96
N ASN A 170 7.50 -4.39 -0.04
CA ASN A 170 8.71 -3.60 -0.30
C ASN A 170 8.38 -2.17 -0.74
N VAL A 171 7.43 -2.01 -1.67
CA VAL A 171 6.98 -0.68 -2.13
C VAL A 171 6.17 0.04 -1.04
N PRO A 172 5.19 -0.59 -0.37
CA PRO A 172 4.47 0.03 0.76
C PRO A 172 5.36 0.49 1.93
N GLU A 173 6.39 -0.29 2.30
CA GLU A 173 7.33 0.09 3.35
C GLU A 173 8.10 1.37 2.97
N LEU A 174 8.59 1.45 1.73
CA LEU A 174 9.26 2.66 1.22
C LEU A 174 8.30 3.86 1.19
N ILE A 175 7.05 3.66 0.72
CA ILE A 175 6.01 4.70 0.75
C ILE A 175 5.84 5.27 2.17
N GLU A 176 5.78 4.41 3.18
CA GLU A 176 5.64 4.86 4.57
C GLU A 176 6.88 5.62 5.05
N GLN A 177 8.10 5.20 4.71
CA GLN A 177 9.30 5.98 5.02
C GLN A 177 9.25 7.38 4.41
N LEU A 178 8.90 7.47 3.12
CA LEU A 178 8.77 8.75 2.43
C LEU A 178 7.66 9.62 3.03
N ALA A 179 6.54 9.02 3.44
CA ALA A 179 5.45 9.74 4.09
C ALA A 179 5.85 10.31 5.46
N ARG A 180 6.64 9.57 6.25
CA ARG A 180 7.20 10.04 7.53
C ARG A 180 8.17 11.19 7.32
N ILE A 181 9.10 11.03 6.37
CA ILE A 181 10.06 12.07 5.97
C ILE A 181 9.32 13.33 5.54
N ARG A 182 8.33 13.22 4.62
CA ARG A 182 7.50 14.34 4.17
C ARG A 182 6.84 15.05 5.35
N GLY A 183 6.20 14.32 6.26
CA GLY A 183 5.49 14.90 7.40
C GLY A 183 6.40 15.71 8.32
N LEU A 184 7.50 15.11 8.79
CA LEU A 184 8.43 15.79 9.70
C LEU A 184 9.20 16.93 9.02
N ALA A 185 9.62 16.76 7.76
CA ALA A 185 10.31 17.84 7.05
C ALA A 185 9.40 19.03 6.78
N THR A 186 8.12 18.79 6.44
CA THR A 186 7.12 19.85 6.28
C THR A 186 6.90 20.58 7.59
N HIS A 187 6.75 19.84 8.71
CA HIS A 187 6.67 20.44 10.04
C HIS A 187 7.88 21.34 10.34
N ALA A 188 9.10 20.83 10.18
CA ALA A 188 10.31 21.59 10.46
C ALA A 188 10.43 22.86 9.62
N ALA A 189 10.02 22.80 8.34
CA ALA A 189 9.96 23.96 7.47
C ALA A 189 8.93 25.01 7.94
N VAL A 190 7.75 24.60 8.43
CA VAL A 190 6.75 25.53 8.98
C VAL A 190 7.25 26.19 10.28
N VAL A 191 7.79 25.39 11.20
CA VAL A 191 8.34 25.92 12.47
C VAL A 191 9.57 26.80 12.22
N GLY A 192 10.32 26.53 11.16
CA GLY A 192 11.61 27.16 10.89
C GLY A 192 12.73 26.60 11.77
N ASP A 193 12.51 25.45 12.41
CA ASP A 193 13.49 24.76 13.26
C ASP A 193 13.28 23.23 13.20
N CYS A 194 14.36 22.48 13.41
CA CYS A 194 14.34 21.03 13.50
C CYS A 194 15.06 20.60 14.78
N ASP A 195 14.30 20.28 15.82
CA ASP A 195 14.90 19.86 17.08
C ASP A 195 15.72 18.56 16.95
N ALA A 196 16.53 18.29 17.97
CA ALA A 196 17.48 17.17 17.96
C ALA A 196 16.81 15.79 17.93
N GLU A 197 15.55 15.65 18.32
CA GLU A 197 14.83 14.38 18.22
C GLU A 197 14.34 14.16 16.79
N HIS A 198 13.72 15.19 16.19
CA HIS A 198 13.27 15.16 14.81
C HIS A 198 14.43 15.01 13.82
N ASP A 199 15.55 15.69 14.06
CA ASP A 199 16.77 15.60 13.25
C ASP A 199 17.27 14.14 13.17
N LYS A 200 17.43 13.47 14.32
CA LYS A 200 17.88 12.07 14.36
C LYS A 200 16.91 11.13 13.65
N LYS A 201 15.60 11.31 13.83
CA LYS A 201 14.57 10.50 13.14
C LYS A 201 14.63 10.71 11.63
N LEU A 202 14.74 11.95 11.17
CA LEU A 202 14.85 12.30 9.75
C LEU A 202 16.13 11.72 9.13
N GLN A 203 17.29 11.89 9.77
CA GLN A 203 18.55 11.31 9.29
C GLN A 203 18.45 9.79 9.12
N TYR A 204 17.88 9.10 10.12
CA TYR A 204 17.69 7.65 10.06
C TYR A 204 16.75 7.24 8.91
N TRP A 205 15.60 7.91 8.76
CA TRP A 205 14.64 7.58 7.70
C TRP A 205 15.16 7.93 6.31
N LEU A 206 15.89 9.03 6.13
CA LEU A 206 16.55 9.36 4.87
C LEU A 206 17.50 8.23 4.43
N GLN A 207 18.36 7.77 5.34
CA GLN A 207 19.28 6.66 5.06
C GLN A 207 18.53 5.37 4.70
N CYS A 208 17.44 5.09 5.41
CA CYS A 208 16.59 3.93 5.17
C CYS A 208 15.88 4.03 3.80
N ALA A 209 15.32 5.18 3.46
CA ALA A 209 14.66 5.42 2.18
C ALA A 209 15.65 5.32 1.00
N GLU A 210 16.85 5.88 1.12
CA GLU A 210 17.90 5.76 0.09
C GLU A 210 18.31 4.30 -0.12
N ARG A 211 18.55 3.56 0.96
CA ARG A 211 18.93 2.14 0.89
C ARG A 211 17.81 1.30 0.28
N GLN A 212 16.59 1.42 0.80
CA GLN A 212 15.43 0.65 0.32
C GLN A 212 15.12 0.98 -1.13
N ASN A 213 15.22 2.25 -1.55
CA ASN A 213 15.01 2.61 -2.94
C ASN A 213 16.06 1.97 -3.86
N ARG A 214 17.34 1.94 -3.47
CA ARG A 214 18.37 1.22 -4.27
C ARG A 214 18.08 -0.28 -4.38
N GLU A 215 17.72 -0.91 -3.27
CA GLU A 215 17.35 -2.33 -3.26
C GLU A 215 16.12 -2.60 -4.14
N LEU A 216 15.10 -1.74 -4.07
CA LEU A 216 13.90 -1.82 -4.88
C LEU A 216 14.23 -1.66 -6.38
N ILE A 217 15.03 -0.68 -6.78
CA ILE A 217 15.42 -0.50 -8.18
C ILE A 217 16.18 -1.73 -8.70
N HIS A 218 17.07 -2.31 -7.89
CA HIS A 218 17.75 -3.56 -8.24
C HIS A 218 16.78 -4.73 -8.43
N GLN A 219 15.78 -4.88 -7.55
CA GLN A 219 14.74 -5.90 -7.71
C GLN A 219 13.92 -5.67 -8.98
N ILE A 220 13.50 -4.43 -9.24
CA ILE A 220 12.75 -4.06 -10.46
C ILE A 220 13.55 -4.42 -11.73
N ASP A 221 14.84 -4.15 -11.74
CA ASP A 221 15.69 -4.49 -12.90
C ASP A 221 15.89 -5.98 -13.06
N GLY A 222 15.95 -6.73 -11.95
CA GLY A 222 16.01 -8.19 -11.96
C GLY A 222 14.77 -8.85 -12.56
N ILE A 223 13.59 -8.23 -12.42
CA ILE A 223 12.31 -8.79 -12.89
C ILE A 223 11.80 -8.15 -14.19
N ARG A 224 12.56 -7.20 -14.76
CA ARG A 224 12.13 -6.36 -15.89
C ARG A 224 11.80 -7.19 -17.13
N HIS A 225 12.56 -8.25 -17.39
CA HIS A 225 12.39 -9.08 -18.57
C HIS A 225 11.13 -9.95 -18.50
N GLU A 226 10.75 -10.35 -17.29
CA GLU A 226 9.57 -11.11 -16.96
C GLU A 226 8.34 -10.21 -17.08
N ILE A 227 8.35 -9.02 -16.46
CA ILE A 227 7.17 -8.13 -16.44
C ILE A 227 6.98 -7.31 -17.72
N LYS A 228 7.98 -7.23 -18.60
CA LYS A 228 8.00 -6.46 -19.87
C LYS A 228 7.24 -5.13 -19.77
N ASN A 229 6.06 -5.08 -20.40
CA ASN A 229 5.17 -3.91 -20.49
C ASN A 229 3.88 -4.09 -19.66
N SER A 230 3.73 -5.21 -18.97
CA SER A 230 2.51 -5.56 -18.23
C SER A 230 2.36 -4.73 -16.95
N TRP A 231 3.47 -4.19 -16.43
CA TRP A 231 3.50 -3.32 -15.25
C TRP A 231 4.16 -1.96 -15.55
N LYS A 232 3.50 -1.16 -16.40
CA LYS A 232 4.01 0.13 -16.87
C LYS A 232 4.37 1.09 -15.73
N THR A 233 3.53 1.21 -14.71
CA THR A 233 3.73 2.14 -13.59
C THR A 233 5.00 1.84 -12.79
N LEU A 234 5.40 0.57 -12.65
CA LEU A 234 6.67 0.20 -12.01
C LEU A 234 7.87 0.65 -12.84
N THR A 235 7.79 0.49 -14.17
CA THR A 235 8.86 0.94 -15.07
C THR A 235 9.00 2.46 -15.08
N GLU A 236 7.90 3.19 -14.85
CA GLU A 236 7.87 4.64 -14.76
C GLU A 236 8.45 5.18 -13.45
N LEU A 237 8.59 4.36 -12.38
CA LEU A 237 9.26 4.79 -11.14
C LEU A 237 10.70 5.24 -11.37
N LYS A 238 11.38 4.72 -12.39
CA LYS A 238 12.70 5.21 -12.81
C LYS A 238 12.70 6.69 -13.17
N ASN A 239 11.60 7.19 -13.72
CA ASN A 239 11.46 8.61 -14.05
C ASN A 239 11.33 9.49 -12.80
N TYR A 240 10.97 8.89 -11.66
CA TYR A 240 10.88 9.56 -10.37
C TYR A 240 12.16 9.45 -9.54
N GLU A 241 13.17 8.65 -9.94
CA GLU A 241 14.44 8.52 -9.20
C GLU A 241 15.14 9.88 -9.00
N LEU A 242 15.20 10.70 -10.05
CA LEU A 242 15.79 12.04 -9.96
C LEU A 242 14.97 12.97 -9.06
N LYS A 243 13.63 12.90 -9.14
CA LYS A 243 12.74 13.67 -8.25
C LYS A 243 12.91 13.24 -6.80
N LEU A 244 13.01 11.94 -6.54
CA LEU A 244 13.23 11.38 -5.21
C LEU A 244 14.60 11.80 -4.66
N ALA A 245 15.67 11.64 -5.43
CA ALA A 245 17.00 12.07 -5.02
C ALA A 245 17.05 13.58 -4.73
N PHE A 246 16.38 14.39 -5.56
CA PHE A 246 16.24 15.82 -5.31
C PHE A 246 15.49 16.10 -4.01
N PHE A 247 14.35 15.43 -3.76
CA PHE A 247 13.57 15.58 -2.54
C PHE A 247 14.39 15.23 -1.28
N LEU A 248 15.04 14.07 -1.26
CA LEU A 248 15.86 13.62 -0.11
C LEU A 248 17.05 14.57 0.13
N ASN A 249 17.69 15.04 -0.93
CA ASN A 249 18.81 15.99 -0.84
C ASN A 249 18.36 17.37 -0.34
N THR A 250 17.20 17.84 -0.78
CA THR A 250 16.59 19.09 -0.31
C THR A 250 16.36 19.02 1.19
N ILE A 251 15.78 17.93 1.70
CA ILE A 251 15.57 17.76 3.14
C ILE A 251 16.92 17.68 3.89
N SER A 252 17.88 16.92 3.36
CA SER A 252 19.20 16.82 3.96
C SER A 252 19.90 18.18 4.06
N LYS A 253 19.85 19.00 3.00
CA LYS A 253 20.55 20.29 2.96
C LYS A 253 19.83 21.40 3.70
N ASP A 254 18.52 21.50 3.51
CA ASP A 254 17.77 22.68 3.91
C ASP A 254 17.12 22.50 5.29
N ILE A 255 16.78 21.25 5.67
CA ILE A 255 16.17 20.94 6.97
C ILE A 255 17.22 20.48 7.98
N ILE A 256 18.03 19.46 7.64
CA ILE A 256 18.96 18.84 8.61
C ILE A 256 20.23 19.69 8.82
N HIS A 257 20.88 20.08 7.73
CA HIS A 257 22.15 20.82 7.79
C HIS A 257 22.00 22.33 7.58
N GLY A 258 20.77 22.78 7.31
CA GLY A 258 20.47 24.10 6.78
C GLY A 258 19.67 24.97 7.72
N ASP A 259 19.11 26.02 7.14
CA ASP A 259 18.19 26.94 7.81
C ASP A 259 16.77 26.58 7.38
N CYS A 260 16.05 25.88 8.26
CA CYS A 260 14.69 25.37 8.01
C CYS A 260 13.73 26.47 7.54
N ALA A 261 13.92 27.71 8.02
CA ALA A 261 13.06 28.84 7.68
C ALA A 261 13.15 29.27 6.20
N LYS A 262 14.15 28.79 5.46
CA LYS A 262 14.28 29.04 4.02
C LYS A 262 13.55 28.02 3.16
N ALA A 263 13.15 26.89 3.74
CA ALA A 263 12.46 25.84 3.01
C ALA A 263 10.97 26.19 2.84
N ASP A 264 10.46 26.05 1.63
CA ASP A 264 9.01 26.19 1.38
C ASP A 264 8.31 24.88 1.80
N ALA A 265 7.62 24.93 2.94
CA ALA A 265 6.89 23.80 3.49
C ALA A 265 5.84 23.25 2.51
N ARG A 266 5.14 24.11 1.78
CA ARG A 266 4.10 23.69 0.82
C ARG A 266 4.72 22.99 -0.37
N GLN A 267 5.81 23.53 -0.91
CA GLN A 267 6.53 22.92 -2.02
C GLN A 267 7.11 21.56 -1.63
N LEU A 268 7.71 21.44 -0.44
CA LEU A 268 8.21 20.17 0.10
C LEU A 268 7.08 19.15 0.25
N PHE A 269 5.95 19.56 0.82
CA PHE A 269 4.80 18.69 1.00
C PHE A 269 4.25 18.18 -0.34
N VAL A 270 4.10 19.07 -1.33
CA VAL A 270 3.61 18.75 -2.67
C VAL A 270 4.56 17.79 -3.38
N LEU A 271 5.86 18.10 -3.41
CA LEU A 271 6.87 17.25 -4.05
C LEU A 271 6.90 15.85 -3.44
N GLY A 272 6.91 15.76 -2.11
CA GLY A 272 6.86 14.47 -1.41
C GLY A 272 5.58 13.69 -1.73
N SER A 273 4.44 14.38 -1.84
CA SER A 273 3.16 13.76 -2.19
C SER A 273 3.13 13.25 -3.64
N GLU A 274 3.65 14.00 -4.62
CA GLU A 274 3.77 13.55 -6.00
C GLU A 274 4.59 12.26 -6.12
N ILE A 275 5.72 12.20 -5.41
CA ILE A 275 6.57 11.00 -5.40
C ILE A 275 5.81 9.83 -4.78
N ILE A 276 5.21 10.02 -3.61
CA ILE A 276 4.43 8.96 -2.93
C ILE A 276 3.30 8.46 -3.83
N GLU A 277 2.56 9.35 -4.49
CA GLU A 277 1.45 8.99 -5.38
C GLU A 277 1.93 8.09 -6.54
N ALA A 278 3.09 8.37 -7.13
CA ALA A 278 3.67 7.51 -8.17
C ALA A 278 3.97 6.09 -7.67
N TYR A 279 4.51 5.95 -6.45
CA TYR A 279 4.77 4.63 -5.85
C TYR A 279 3.48 3.91 -5.45
N VAL A 280 2.46 4.64 -4.96
CA VAL A 280 1.12 4.09 -4.69
C VAL A 280 0.47 3.56 -5.98
N ASP A 281 0.61 4.28 -7.09
CA ASP A 281 0.13 3.85 -8.40
C ASP A 281 0.93 2.65 -8.95
N ALA A 282 2.20 2.53 -8.60
CA ALA A 282 2.97 1.33 -8.89
C ALA A 282 2.39 0.11 -8.16
N VAL A 283 2.06 0.21 -6.88
CA VAL A 283 1.39 -0.87 -6.12
C VAL A 283 0.06 -1.27 -6.79
N ASP A 284 -0.78 -0.29 -7.16
CA ASP A 284 -2.05 -0.57 -7.84
C ASP A 284 -1.86 -1.26 -9.21
N GLY A 285 -0.81 -0.89 -9.95
CA GLY A 285 -0.42 -1.57 -11.18
C GLY A 285 -0.04 -3.03 -10.94
N GLY A 286 0.70 -3.32 -9.87
CA GLY A 286 1.10 -4.67 -9.50
C GLY A 286 -0.10 -5.53 -9.08
N ILE A 287 -1.05 -4.96 -8.32
CA ILE A 287 -2.33 -5.62 -8.00
C ILE A 287 -3.09 -5.96 -9.29
N SER A 288 -3.13 -5.06 -10.26
CA SER A 288 -3.81 -5.30 -11.54
C SER A 288 -3.16 -6.42 -12.35
N LEU A 289 -1.82 -6.52 -12.29
CA LEU A 289 -1.07 -7.61 -12.90
C LEU A 289 -1.36 -8.95 -12.21
N LEU A 290 -1.43 -8.98 -10.88
CA LEU A 290 -1.83 -10.17 -10.12
C LEU A 290 -3.26 -10.61 -10.45
N GLN A 291 -4.20 -9.66 -10.60
CA GLN A 291 -5.57 -9.96 -11.04
C GLN A 291 -5.60 -10.60 -12.44
N THR A 292 -4.84 -10.04 -13.38
CA THR A 292 -4.72 -10.61 -14.74
C THR A 292 -4.08 -12.01 -14.70
N GLY A 293 -3.13 -12.24 -13.79
CA GLY A 293 -2.54 -13.56 -13.56
C GLY A 293 -3.57 -14.58 -13.08
N LEU A 294 -4.37 -14.21 -12.08
CA LEU A 294 -5.44 -15.03 -11.53
C LEU A 294 -6.50 -15.39 -12.58
N GLU A 295 -6.88 -14.43 -13.45
CA GLU A 295 -7.79 -14.69 -14.58
C GLU A 295 -7.22 -15.71 -15.56
N LYS A 296 -5.93 -15.59 -15.90
CA LYS A 296 -5.26 -16.56 -16.79
C LYS A 296 -5.16 -17.95 -16.19
N GLU A 297 -4.95 -18.07 -14.88
CA GLU A 297 -4.97 -19.37 -14.20
C GLU A 297 -6.36 -20.02 -14.30
N LEU A 298 -7.43 -19.25 -14.11
CA LEU A 298 -8.80 -19.75 -14.25
C LEU A 298 -9.09 -20.18 -15.70
N GLU A 299 -8.80 -19.33 -16.68
CA GLU A 299 -9.01 -19.65 -18.10
C GLU A 299 -8.19 -20.87 -18.55
N GLY A 300 -6.94 -20.96 -18.09
CA GLY A 300 -6.07 -22.10 -18.37
C GLY A 300 -6.64 -23.42 -17.83
N TRP A 301 -7.36 -23.38 -16.70
CA TRP A 301 -8.07 -24.53 -16.16
C TRP A 301 -9.37 -24.85 -16.92
N LEU A 302 -10.17 -23.84 -17.27
CA LEU A 302 -11.45 -24.03 -17.98
C LEU A 302 -11.29 -24.68 -19.35
N VAL A 303 -10.20 -24.39 -20.06
CA VAL A 303 -9.93 -24.97 -21.40
C VAL A 303 -9.52 -26.45 -21.32
N GLN A 304 -9.30 -27.00 -20.13
CA GLN A 304 -8.88 -28.39 -19.92
C GLN A 304 -10.02 -29.32 -19.49
N LEU A 305 -11.19 -28.77 -19.17
CA LEU A 305 -12.45 -29.51 -19.00
C LEU A 305 -13.03 -29.87 -20.38
#